data_AF-A0A958SN15-F1
#
_entry.id   AF-A0A958SN15-F1
#
_cell.length_a   1.000
_cell.length_b   1.000
_cell.length_c   1.000
_cell.angle_alpha   90.00
_cell.angle_beta   90.00
_cell.angle_gamma   90.00
#
_symmetry.space_group_name_H-M   'P 1'
#
loop_
_entity.id
_entity.type
_entity.pdbx_description
1 polymer ?
#
loop_
_entity_poly.entity_id
_entity_poly.type
_entity_poly.pdbx_seq_one_letter_code
_entity_poly.pdbx_strand_id
1 'polypeptide(L)' 'MTIQGNIVDVLNKRIFKGEITIENNRIVSISEKEHAIENYILPGFVDAHIHIESSMLVPSEFARIAVCHGTVST' A
#
# COMPACT_ATOMS: atom_id res chain seq x y z
N MET A 1 -14.12 0.17 6.94
CA MET A 1 -13.76 -0.84 5.92
C MET A 1 -12.81 -1.83 6.57
N THR A 2 -13.00 -3.12 6.34
CA THR A 2 -12.15 -4.16 6.92
C THR A 2 -11.59 -5.02 5.78
N ILE A 3 -10.28 -5.27 5.80
CA ILE A 3 -9.56 -5.99 4.75
C ILE A 3 -8.72 -7.07 5.39
N GLN A 4 -8.68 -8.25 4.78
CA GLN A 4 -7.91 -9.40 5.22
C GLN A 4 -6.82 -9.72 4.20
N GLY A 5 -5.68 -10.22 4.66
CA GLY A 5 -4.55 -10.60 3.82
C GLY A 5 -3.27 -10.86 4.59
N ASN A 6 -2.23 -11.23 3.86
CA ASN A 6 -0.87 -11.39 4.38
C ASN A 6 -0.26 -10.00 4.60
N ILE A 7 -0.24 -9.53 5.86
CA ILE A 7 0.23 -8.20 6.24
C ILE A 7 1.76 -8.20 6.33
N VAL A 8 2.39 -7.28 5.60
CA VAL A 8 3.84 -7.07 5.62
C VAL A 8 4.20 -6.06 6.70
N ASP A 9 4.75 -6.56 7.80
CA ASP A 9 5.26 -5.74 8.90
C ASP A 9 6.74 -5.43 8.65
N VAL A 10 6.97 -4.26 8.04
CA VAL A 10 8.30 -3.79 7.65
C VAL A 10 9.20 -3.54 8.87
N LEU A 11 8.62 -3.05 9.98
CA LEU A 11 9.38 -2.72 11.19
C LEU A 11 9.89 -3.99 11.87
N ASN A 12 9.02 -4.99 12.02
CA ASN A 12 9.36 -6.27 12.65
C ASN A 12 9.90 -7.32 11.68
N LYS A 13 10.03 -6.99 10.38
CA LYS A 13 10.56 -7.86 9.32
C LYS A 13 9.86 -9.21 9.25
N ARG A 14 8.54 -9.22 9.39
CA ARG A 14 7.72 -10.44 9.35
C ARG A 14 6.49 -10.25 8.48
N ILE A 15 5.91 -11.37 8.06
CA ILE A 15 4.65 -11.42 7.32
C ILE A 15 3.72 -12.35 8.09
N PHE A 16 2.49 -11.91 8.30
CA PHE A 16 1.49 -12.68 9.04
C PHE A 16 0.08 -12.52 8.45
N LYS A 17 -0.79 -13.51 8.67
CA LYS A 17 -2.20 -13.44 8.29
C LYS A 17 -2.97 -12.55 9.27
N GLY A 18 -3.72 -11.59 8.75
CA GLY A 18 -4.43 -10.67 9.61
C GLY A 18 -5.47 -9.82 8.91
N GLU A 19 -6.02 -8.91 9.70
CA GLU A 19 -7.14 -8.06 9.36
C GLU A 19 -6.81 -6.62 9.73
N ILE A 20 -7.06 -5.68 8.79
CA ILE A 20 -6.88 -4.24 8.97
C ILE A 20 -8.25 -3.59 8.95
N THR A 21 -8.53 -2.74 9.95
CA THR A 21 -9.74 -1.92 9.99
C THR A 21 -9.38 -0.46 9.71
N ILE A 22 -10.13 0.15 8.79
CA ILE A 22 -9.96 1.52 8.31
C ILE A 22 -11.24 2.30 8.59
N GLU A 23 -11.13 3.43 9.27
CA GLU A 23 -12.21 4.39 9.52
C GLU A 23 -11.73 5.81 9.24
N ASN A 24 -12.57 6.64 8.60
CA ASN A 24 -12.24 8.03 8.29
C ASN A 24 -10.86 8.21 7.61
N ASN A 25 -10.56 7.35 6.62
CA ASN A 25 -9.29 7.31 5.88
C ASN A 25 -8.04 7.06 6.75
N ARG A 26 -8.21 6.49 7.95
CA ARG A 26 -7.12 6.13 8.85
C ARG A 26 -7.21 4.66 9.23
N ILE A 27 -6.07 4.01 9.37
CA ILE A 27 -5.98 2.68 9.95
C ILE A 27 -6.23 2.82 11.46
N VAL A 28 -7.29 2.20 11.96
CA VAL A 28 -7.66 2.23 13.39
C VAL A 28 -7.14 1.00 14.14
N SER A 29 -7.02 -0.14 13.47
CA SER A 29 -6.52 -1.37 14.08
C SER A 29 -5.92 -2.33 13.05
N ILE A 30 -4.97 -3.13 13.52
CA ILE A 30 -4.34 -4.23 12.81
C ILE A 30 -4.31 -5.41 13.77
N SER A 31 -4.84 -6.57 13.37
CA SER A 31 -4.90 -7.77 14.21
C SER A 31 -4.54 -9.04 13.46
N GLU A 32 -3.78 -9.93 14.08
CA GLU A 32 -3.54 -11.28 13.57
C GLU A 32 -4.83 -12.11 13.59
N LYS A 33 -5.16 -12.72 12.46
CA LYS A 33 -6.40 -13.48 12.27
C LYS A 33 -6.23 -14.46 11.12
N GLU A 34 -6.63 -15.70 11.34
CA GLU A 34 -6.62 -16.71 10.30
C GLU A 34 -7.69 -16.43 9.23
N HIS A 35 -7.30 -16.58 7.97
CA HIS A 35 -8.17 -16.43 6.80
C HIS A 35 -7.58 -17.17 5.58
N ALA A 36 -8.40 -17.33 4.53
CA ALA A 36 -8.01 -18.01 3.29
C ALA A 36 -7.42 -17.07 2.21
N ILE A 37 -7.42 -15.75 2.42
CA ILE A 37 -6.89 -14.77 1.46
C ILE A 37 -5.35 -14.84 1.42
N GLU A 38 -4.78 -14.96 0.22
CA GLU A 38 -3.33 -15.05 0.02
C GLU A 38 -2.70 -13.76 -0.54
N ASN A 39 -3.51 -12.73 -0.81
CA ASN A 39 -3.03 -11.42 -1.22
C ASN A 39 -2.18 -10.77 -0.12
N TYR A 40 -1.16 -10.02 -0.52
CA TYR A 40 -0.31 -9.25 0.39
C TYR A 40 -0.84 -7.85 0.59
N ILE A 41 -0.79 -7.39 1.84
CA ILE A 41 -1.10 -6.01 2.22
C ILE A 41 0.19 -5.38 2.73
N LEU A 42 0.62 -4.32 2.06
CA LEU A 42 1.85 -3.59 2.37
C LEU A 42 1.57 -2.08 2.32
N PRO A 43 2.42 -1.26 2.97
CA PRO A 43 2.39 0.19 2.77
C PRO A 43 2.54 0.53 1.29
N GLY A 44 1.87 1.61 0.85
CA GLY A 44 2.09 2.16 -0.49
C GLY A 44 3.55 2.61 -0.65
N PHE A 45 4.07 2.47 -1.86
CA PHE A 45 5.44 2.85 -2.17
C PHE A 45 5.61 4.37 -2.20
N VAL A 46 6.81 4.79 -1.79
CA VAL A 46 7.25 6.19 -1.82
C VAL A 46 8.51 6.23 -2.67
N ASP A 47 8.46 7.00 -3.76
CA ASP A 47 9.65 7.28 -4.56
C ASP A 47 10.38 8.47 -3.94
N ALA A 48 11.64 8.28 -3.52
CA ALA A 48 12.41 9.34 -2.87
C ALA A 48 13.01 10.34 -3.87
N HIS A 49 13.10 9.96 -5.15
CA HIS A 49 13.72 10.80 -6.17
C HIS A 49 13.22 10.38 -7.55
N ILE A 50 12.36 11.23 -8.14
CA ILE A 50 11.95 11.09 -9.53
C ILE A 50 11.95 12.43 -10.27
N HIS A 51 12.19 12.37 -11.57
CA HIS A 51 11.95 13.46 -12.50
C HIS A 51 10.77 13.09 -13.40
N ILE A 52 9.59 13.65 -13.13
CA ILE A 52 8.35 13.33 -13.87
C ILE A 52 8.50 13.70 -15.36
N GLU A 53 9.24 14.76 -15.65
CA GLU A 53 9.47 15.30 -17.00
C GLU A 53 10.14 14.30 -17.92
N SER A 54 10.97 13.41 -17.39
CA SER A 54 11.62 12.34 -18.16
C SER A 54 10.62 11.33 -18.74
N SER A 55 9.41 11.26 -18.20
CA SER A 55 8.32 10.43 -18.74
C SER A 55 7.60 11.06 -19.94
N MET A 56 7.87 12.34 -20.24
CA MET A 56 7.13 13.13 -21.24
C MET A 56 5.61 13.21 -20.99
N LEU A 57 5.16 12.97 -19.76
CA LEU A 57 3.76 13.08 -19.36
C LEU A 57 3.53 14.33 -18.51
N VAL A 58 2.28 14.81 -18.52
CA VAL A 58 1.82 15.74 -17.50
C VAL A 58 1.71 15.03 -16.14
N PRO A 59 1.92 15.71 -15.01
CA PRO A 59 1.93 15.08 -13.68
C PRO A 59 0.70 14.23 -13.37
N SER A 60 -0.50 14.64 -13.83
CA SER A 60 -1.73 13.88 -13.62
C SER A 60 -1.74 12.53 -14.34
N GLU A 61 -1.19 12.46 -15.56
CA GLU A 61 -1.10 11.21 -16.32
C GLU A 61 -0.02 10.30 -15.76
N PHE A 62 1.09 10.88 -15.31
CA PHE A 62 2.10 10.12 -14.58
C PHE A 62 1.51 9.49 -13.30
N ALA A 63 0.84 10.29 -12.47
CA ALA A 63 0.23 9.82 -11.22
C ALA A 63 -0.83 8.73 -11.47
N ARG A 64 -1.66 8.88 -12.51
CA ARG A 64 -2.67 7.89 -12.91
C ARG A 64 -2.05 6.52 -13.25
N ILE A 65 -0.85 6.49 -13.80
CA ILE A 65 -0.13 5.25 -14.09
C ILE A 65 0.58 4.74 -12.84
N ALA A 66 1.32 5.61 -12.13
CA ALA A 66 2.12 5.25 -10.97
C ALA A 66 1.29 4.60 -9.84
N VAL A 67 0.06 5.10 -9.61
CA VAL A 67 -0.83 4.57 -8.56
C VAL A 67 -1.27 3.13 -8.84
N CYS A 68 -1.39 2.72 -10.11
CA CYS A 68 -1.71 1.33 -10.48
C CYS A 68 -0.59 0.36 -10.09
N HIS A 69 0.62 0.86 -9.89
CA HIS A 69 1.79 0.10 -9.46
C HIS A 69 2.12 0.28 -7.97
N GLY A 70 1.21 0.90 -7.20
CA GLY A 70 1.32 1.02 -5.75
C GLY A 70 2.13 2.22 -5.25
N THR A 71 2.60 3.12 -6.12
CA THR A 71 3.27 4.36 -5.68
C THR A 71 2.24 5.40 -5.30
N VAL A 72 2.30 5.88 -4.04
CA VAL A 72 1.31 6.81 -3.47
C VAL A 72 1.91 8.15 -3.07
N SER A 73 3.24 8.27 -3.08
CA SER A 73 3.96 9.52 -2.83
C SER A 73 5.25 9.55 -3.64
N THR A 74 5.66 10.75 -4.00
CA THR A 74 7.02 11.07 -4.45
C THR A 74 7.55 12.26 -3.67
#